data_AF-X1GD25-F1
#
_entry.id   AF-X1GD25-F1
#
_cell.length_a   1.000
_cell.length_b   1.000
_cell.length_c   1.000
_cell.angle_alpha   90.00
_cell.angle_beta   90.00
_cell.angle_gamma   90.00
#
_symmetry.space_group_name_H-M   'P 1'
#
loop_
_entity.id
_entity.type
_entity.pdbx_description
1 polymer ?
#
loop_
_entity_poly.entity_id
_entity_poly.type
_entity_poly.pdbx_seq_one_letter_code
_entity_poly.pdbx_strand_id
1 'polypeptide(L)' 'HTYSILTIGDGLVSQIPALLASISAGLIVTRTASDDRDRHLGEAIARQISSEPRVALIAGVVALMLMLVPGFPKFVFLL' A
#
# COMPACT_ATOMS: atom_id res chain seq x y z
N HIS A 1 17.66 -51.77 -0.92
CA HIS A 1 17.91 -50.86 0.22
C HIS A 1 18.87 -49.71 -0.09
N THR A 2 19.83 -49.86 -1.02
CA THR A 2 20.76 -48.79 -1.45
C THR A 2 20.09 -47.60 -2.15
N TYR A 3 18.99 -47.81 -2.88
CA TYR A 3 18.26 -46.74 -3.57
C TYR A 3 17.43 -45.83 -2.65
N SER A 4 17.00 -46.31 -1.47
CA SER A 4 16.18 -45.51 -0.56
C SER A 4 16.99 -44.48 0.21
N ILE A 5 18.26 -44.80 0.52
CA ILE A 5 19.16 -43.90 1.26
C ILE A 5 19.63 -42.76 0.34
N LEU A 6 19.85 -43.03 -0.95
CA LEU A 6 20.25 -42.02 -1.94
C LEU A 6 19.11 -41.01 -2.21
N THR A 7 17.85 -41.47 -2.29
CA THR A 7 16.68 -40.58 -2.47
C THR A 7 16.36 -39.74 -1.22
N ILE A 8 16.52 -40.30 0.00
CA ILE A 8 16.36 -39.51 1.23
C ILE A 8 17.43 -38.42 1.31
N GLY A 9 18.67 -38.73 0.92
CA GLY A 9 19.76 -37.76 0.80
C GLY A 9 19.48 -36.68 -0.23
N ASP A 10 18.97 -37.03 -1.41
CA ASP A 10 18.61 -36.09 -2.48
C ASP A 10 17.49 -35.11 -2.04
N GLY A 11 16.50 -35.60 -1.30
CA GLY A 11 15.45 -34.79 -0.70
C GLY A 11 15.94 -33.86 0.41
N LEU A 12 16.91 -34.28 1.23
CA LEU A 12 17.47 -33.44 2.30
C LEU A 12 18.49 -32.42 1.77
N VAL A 13 19.28 -32.78 0.75
CA VAL A 13 20.25 -31.88 0.10
C VAL A 13 19.53 -30.80 -0.72
N SER A 14 18.43 -31.13 -1.40
CA SER A 14 17.61 -30.13 -2.12
C SER A 14 16.81 -29.19 -1.20
N GLN A 15 16.53 -29.61 0.05
CA GLN A 15 15.83 -28.78 1.03
C GLN A 15 16.68 -27.63 1.59
N ILE A 16 18.00 -27.81 1.73
CA ILE A 16 18.87 -26.75 2.24
C ILE A 16 18.81 -25.51 1.32
N PRO A 17 18.99 -25.62 -0.01
CA PRO A 17 18.79 -24.52 -0.95
C PRO A 17 17.36 -23.95 -0.92
N ALA A 18 16.34 -24.79 -0.81
CA ALA A 18 14.94 -24.34 -0.78
C ALA A 18 14.64 -23.49 0.46
N LEU A 19 15.17 -23.87 1.63
CA LEU A 19 15.06 -23.10 2.87
C LEU A 19 15.82 -21.77 2.76
N LEU A 20 17.04 -21.78 2.21
CA LEU A 20 17.81 -20.55 1.99
C LEU A 20 17.12 -19.59 1.02
N ALA A 21 16.50 -20.12 -0.06
CA ALA A 21 15.71 -19.33 -0.99
C ALA A 21 14.45 -18.75 -0.33
N SER A 22 13.75 -19.54 0.51
CA SER A 22 12.57 -19.09 1.26
C SER A 22 12.91 -17.99 2.28
N ILE A 23 14.02 -18.14 3.02
CA ILE A 23 14.51 -17.12 3.95
C ILE A 23 14.93 -15.87 3.19
N SER A 24 15.62 -16.01 2.05
CA SER A 24 16.03 -14.87 1.21
C SER A 24 14.83 -14.13 0.64
N ALA A 25 13.82 -14.85 0.11
CA ALA A 25 12.58 -14.26 -0.38
C ALA A 25 11.79 -13.58 0.75
N GLY A 26 11.70 -14.18 1.93
CA GLY A 26 11.10 -13.58 3.12
C GLY A 26 11.83 -12.30 3.57
N LEU A 27 13.16 -12.29 3.52
CA LEU A 27 13.98 -11.10 3.78
C LEU A 27 13.78 -10.01 2.73
N ILE A 28 13.64 -10.37 1.45
CA ILE A 28 13.35 -9.41 0.36
C ILE A 28 11.94 -8.82 0.51
N VAL A 29 10.92 -9.62 0.83
CA VAL A 29 9.55 -9.13 1.04
C VAL A 29 9.49 -8.17 2.23
N THR A 30 10.14 -8.53 3.35
CA THR A 30 10.19 -7.66 4.52
C THR A 30 11.06 -6.42 4.32
N ARG A 31 12.14 -6.50 3.52
CA ARG A 31 12.98 -5.35 3.14
C ARG A 31 12.34 -4.45 2.08
N THR A 32 11.62 -4.97 1.09
CA THR A 32 10.90 -4.16 0.07
C THR A 32 9.71 -3.44 0.70
N ALA A 33 9.11 -4.03 1.74
CA ALA A 33 8.19 -3.30 2.59
C ALA A 33 8.87 -2.15 3.33
N SER A 34 10.21 -2.17 3.50
CA SER A 34 11.08 -1.21 4.23
C SER A 34 11.66 -0.06 3.39
N ASP A 35 12.16 -0.35 2.18
CA ASP A 35 12.71 0.60 1.19
C ASP A 35 11.59 1.05 0.21
N ASP A 36 10.83 2.10 0.51
CA ASP A 36 11.09 3.46 0.01
C ASP A 36 10.67 3.76 -1.44
N ARG A 37 9.34 3.90 -1.65
CA ARG A 37 8.74 5.06 -2.38
C ARG A 37 7.20 5.12 -2.38
N ASP A 38 6.50 4.06 -2.01
CA ASP A 38 5.03 4.03 -1.97
C ASP A 38 4.44 3.77 -0.58
N ARG A 39 5.13 4.20 0.48
CA ARG A 39 4.65 4.02 1.86
C ARG A 39 3.62 5.05 2.30
N HIS A 40 3.41 6.10 1.53
CA HIS A 40 2.44 7.12 1.88
C HIS A 40 1.20 6.93 1.03
N LEU A 41 0.35 5.98 1.41
CA LEU A 41 -1.04 5.92 0.95
C LEU A 41 -1.70 7.31 1.03
N GLY A 42 -1.39 8.09 2.07
CA GLY A 42 -1.82 9.48 2.19
C GLY A 42 -1.27 10.41 1.11
N GLU A 43 -0.01 10.25 0.67
CA GLU A 43 0.55 11.04 -0.45
C GLU A 43 -0.02 10.58 -1.79
N ALA A 44 -0.24 9.28 -1.97
CA ALA A 44 -0.90 8.73 -3.16
C ALA A 44 -2.34 9.24 -3.28
N ILE A 45 -3.10 9.21 -2.18
CA ILE A 45 -4.46 9.75 -2.10
C ILE A 45 -4.46 11.27 -2.28
N ALA A 46 -3.54 12.00 -1.63
CA ALA A 46 -3.42 13.45 -1.79
C ALA A 46 -3.07 13.84 -3.23
N ARG A 47 -2.18 13.09 -3.89
CA ARG A 47 -1.89 13.26 -5.32
C ARG A 47 -3.12 13.01 -6.17
N GLN A 48 -3.88 11.94 -5.89
CA GLN A 48 -5.08 11.59 -6.64
C GLN A 48 -6.20 12.64 -6.51
N ILE A 49 -6.39 13.18 -5.32
CA ILE A 49 -7.33 14.29 -5.06
C ILE A 49 -6.85 15.58 -5.72
N SER A 50 -5.55 15.88 -5.65
CA SER A 50 -4.95 17.08 -6.24
C SER A 50 -4.86 17.02 -7.77
N SER A 51 -4.77 15.84 -8.36
CA SER A 51 -4.66 15.65 -9.81
C SER A 51 -5.95 15.93 -10.58
N GLU A 52 -7.11 15.95 -9.90
CA GLU A 52 -8.41 16.19 -10.54
C GLU A 52 -9.03 17.52 -10.03
N PRO A 53 -8.57 18.68 -10.50
CA PRO A 53 -9.00 20.01 -10.02
C PRO A 53 -10.50 20.27 -10.22
N ARG A 54 -11.15 19.53 -11.13
CA ARG A 54 -12.59 19.59 -11.36
C ARG A 54 -13.39 19.16 -10.13
N VAL A 55 -12.92 18.13 -9.42
CA VAL A 55 -13.60 17.63 -8.21
C VAL A 55 -13.55 18.68 -7.10
N ALA A 56 -12.40 19.34 -6.91
CA ALA A 56 -12.24 20.42 -5.95
C ALA A 56 -13.15 21.63 -6.25
N LEU A 57 -13.30 21.99 -7.53
CA LEU A 57 -14.17 23.09 -7.94
C LEU A 57 -15.64 22.78 -7.65
N ILE A 58 -16.11 21.58 -7.97
CA ILE A 58 -17.49 21.14 -7.67
C ILE A 58 -17.72 21.12 -6.16
N ALA A 59 -16.78 20.57 -5.38
CA ALA A 59 -16.88 20.55 -3.92
C ALA A 59 -16.96 21.95 -3.31
N GLY A 60 -16.14 22.90 -3.81
CA GLY A 60 -16.18 24.30 -3.37
C GLY A 60 -17.50 25.00 -3.70
N VAL A 61 -18.05 24.77 -4.90
CA VAL A 61 -19.36 25.33 -5.28
C VAL A 61 -20.47 24.77 -4.39
N VAL A 62 -20.45 23.47 -4.09
CA VAL A 62 -21.42 22.84 -3.19
C VAL A 62 -21.30 23.41 -1.77
N ALA A 63 -20.07 23.56 -1.25
CA ALA A 63 -19.84 24.16 0.05
C ALA A 63 -20.37 25.61 0.15
N LEU A 64 -20.18 26.42 -0.90
CA LEU A 64 -20.73 27.78 -0.97
C LEU A 64 -22.26 27.79 -1.05
N MET A 65 -22.87 26.84 -1.77
CA MET A 65 -24.33 26.70 -1.80
C MET A 65 -24.91 26.33 -0.43
N LEU A 66 -24.23 25.48 0.33
CA LEU A 66 -24.63 25.13 1.69
C LEU A 66 -24.54 26.32 2.66
N MET A 67 -23.63 27.26 2.42
CA MET A 67 -23.51 28.50 3.21
C MET A 67 -24.74 29.42 3.08
N LEU A 68 -25.51 29.27 2.00
CA LEU A 68 -26.76 30.01 1.78
C LEU A 68 -27.93 29.48 2.64
N VAL A 69 -27.77 28.30 3.26
CA VAL A 69 -28.82 27.69 4.11
C VAL A 69 -28.92 28.44 5.45
N PRO A 70 -30.09 29.03 5.77
CA PRO A 70 -30.27 29.76 7.03
C PRO A 70 -30.28 28.78 8.21
N GLY A 71 -29.36 28.98 9.16
CA GLY A 71 -29.17 28.13 10.36
C GLY A 71 -27.83 27.40 10.42
N PHE A 72 -27.06 27.38 9.32
CA PHE A 72 -25.73 26.76 9.28
C PHE A 72 -24.61 27.71 9.75
N PRO A 73 -23.59 27.21 10.48
CA PRO A 73 -22.44 28.00 10.90
C PRO A 73 -21.53 28.33 9.69
N LYS A 74 -21.86 29.43 9.02
CA LYS A 74 -21.25 29.92 7.77
C LYS A 74 -19.72 30.05 7.85
N PHE A 75 -19.20 30.39 9.02
CA PHE A 75 -17.76 30.56 9.26
C PHE A 75 -16.97 29.25 9.22
N VAL A 76 -17.58 28.11 9.54
CA VAL A 76 -16.90 26.79 9.53
C VAL A 76 -16.68 26.29 8.10
N PHE A 77 -17.51 26.73 7.15
CA PHE A 77 -17.40 26.36 5.73
C PHE A 77 -16.52 27.32 4.91
N LEU A 78 -16.18 28.49 5.45
CA LEU A 78 -15.34 29.49 4.80
C LEU A 78 -13.83 29.27 5.08
N LEU A 79 -13.50 28.59 6.20
CA LEU A 79 -12.14 28.25 6.63
C LEU A 79 -11.72 26.90 6.01
#